data_AF-A0AAN9Q7M2-F1
#
_entry.id   AF-A0AAN9Q7M2-F1
#
_cell.length_a   1.000
_cell.length_b   1.000
_cell.length_c   1.000
_cell.angle_alpha   90.00
_cell.angle_beta   90.00
_cell.angle_gamma   90.00
#
_symmetry.space_group_name_H-M   'P 1'
#
loop_
_entity.id
_entity.type
_entity.pdbx_description
1 polymer ?
#
loop_
_entity_poly.entity_id
_entity_poly.type
_entity_poly.pdbx_seq_one_letter_code
_entity_poly.pdbx_strand_id
1 'polypeptide(L)'
;MSGLDEMNPQNLNQVAIRAQQQLITNPNPQLLNPLLALLRSSRNAFFHLYNQMLSHPFSHNHYTFSHALKTCSTLHERPKALEIHAHLVKSGHHSDLFIQNSLLHFYFAHNDVVSASHVFRSIYSLDVVSWTSIVSGLAKCGFEAQAIHAFSSMNVKPNAATLVSALSACSNLRALRFGKAIHGYGMKLIVHGNVVFDNAMLDLYAKCVSLKNAEHLFEKMSERDVVSWTTMLMGYARAGHCEEAFAVFKRMVLDGEAKPNEATIVTVLSACASTGALSLGQWVHSYLETRGDLVVDGNIGNALLNMYVKCGDMQMGIRVFDLILHKDVISWGTAICGLAMNGHGKQALQLFSRMLIQGVAPDDVTFIGLLSACSHEGFVSEGIMFFKAMRDYYAIVPQMRHYGCMIDMYGRAGLFEEAKAFLRSMPVEAEGPVWGALLQACKIHGNEKMSEWIRGHLDNKNVGVGTLALLSNLYASSERWDDANKVRKTMRGPGLKKVAGCSWVELEMSTDRLDSNLCVA
;
A
#
# COMPACT_ATOMS: atom_id res chain seq x y z
N MET A 1 -11.46 7.11 -18.27
CA MET A 1 -11.75 8.26 -19.16
C MET A 1 -10.46 9.01 -19.39
N SER A 2 -9.73 8.60 -20.42
CA SER A 2 -8.54 9.23 -20.98
C SER A 2 -8.95 9.93 -22.27
N GLY A 3 -8.59 11.20 -22.44
CA GLY A 3 -8.90 11.97 -23.64
C GLY A 3 -9.41 13.39 -23.36
N LEU A 4 -8.58 14.22 -22.72
CA LEU A 4 -8.60 15.66 -22.97
C LEU A 4 -7.28 15.96 -23.66
N ASP A 5 -7.28 15.92 -25.00
CA ASP A 5 -6.15 16.39 -25.79
C ASP A 5 -5.83 17.82 -25.36
N GLU A 6 -4.61 18.06 -24.90
CA GLU A 6 -4.11 19.39 -24.59
C GLU A 6 -4.15 20.23 -25.87
N MET A 7 -5.11 21.15 -25.96
CA MET A 7 -5.17 22.10 -27.06
C MET A 7 -3.91 22.96 -27.08
N ASN A 8 -3.23 23.01 -28.24
CA ASN A 8 -2.08 23.86 -28.49
C ASN A 8 -2.33 25.31 -28.02
N PRO A 9 -1.36 25.99 -27.36
CA PRO A 9 -1.45 27.39 -26.92
C PRO A 9 -2.04 28.38 -27.94
N GLN A 10 -1.75 28.21 -29.24
CA GLN A 10 -2.31 29.07 -30.29
C GLN A 10 -3.84 28.93 -30.42
N ASN A 11 -4.37 27.72 -30.24
CA ASN A 11 -5.81 27.46 -30.28
C ASN A 11 -6.51 28.01 -29.03
N LEU A 12 -5.85 27.96 -27.86
CA LEU A 12 -6.38 28.54 -26.62
C LEU A 12 -6.52 30.07 -26.70
N ASN A 13 -5.56 30.74 -27.34
CA ASN A 13 -5.65 32.19 -27.58
C ASN A 13 -6.79 32.54 -28.54
N GLN A 14 -6.99 31.77 -29.61
CA GLN A 14 -8.13 31.98 -30.52
C GLN A 14 -9.47 31.78 -29.81
N VAL A 15 -9.58 30.79 -28.94
CA VAL A 15 -10.79 30.54 -28.14
C VAL A 15 -11.05 31.69 -27.18
N ALA A 16 -10.02 32.23 -26.53
CA ALA A 16 -10.14 33.38 -25.63
C ALA A 16 -10.61 34.64 -26.38
N ILE A 17 -10.06 34.94 -27.57
CA ILE A 17 -10.49 36.06 -28.41
C ILE A 17 -11.96 35.90 -28.83
N ARG A 18 -12.33 34.70 -29.28
CA ARG A 18 -13.72 34.39 -29.66
C ARG A 18 -14.67 34.56 -28.48
N ALA A 19 -14.28 34.14 -27.28
CA ALA A 19 -15.09 34.29 -26.08
C ALA A 19 -15.29 35.76 -25.69
N GLN A 20 -14.25 36.59 -25.82
CA GLN A 20 -14.35 38.03 -25.59
C GLN A 20 -15.30 38.71 -26.59
N GLN A 21 -15.17 38.41 -27.88
CA GLN A 21 -16.08 38.92 -28.90
C GLN A 21 -17.53 38.49 -28.64
N GLN A 22 -17.73 37.22 -28.26
CA GLN A 22 -19.04 36.68 -27.92
C GLN A 22 -19.64 37.39 -26.70
N LEU A 23 -18.84 37.67 -25.66
CA LEU A 23 -19.29 38.36 -24.46
C LEU A 23 -19.79 39.77 -24.77
N ILE A 24 -19.12 40.48 -25.69
CA ILE A 24 -19.50 41.83 -26.12
C ILE A 24 -20.76 41.82 -27.01
N THR A 25 -20.84 40.87 -27.94
CA THR A 25 -21.87 40.87 -28.99
C THR A 25 -23.17 40.18 -28.58
N ASN A 26 -23.09 39.11 -27.79
CA ASN A 26 -24.24 38.37 -27.28
C ASN A 26 -23.83 37.58 -26.02
N PRO A 27 -23.99 38.18 -24.82
CA PRO A 27 -23.57 37.64 -23.52
C PRO A 27 -24.47 36.50 -23.03
N ASN A 28 -24.76 35.51 -23.87
CA ASN A 28 -25.57 34.35 -23.52
C ASN A 28 -24.68 33.26 -22.87
N PRO A 29 -24.96 32.82 -21.62
CA PRO A 29 -24.17 31.82 -20.93
C PRO A 29 -24.17 30.46 -21.63
N GLN A 30 -25.18 30.13 -22.44
CA GLN A 30 -25.20 28.91 -23.25
C GLN A 30 -24.11 28.89 -24.33
N LEU A 31 -23.70 30.06 -24.83
CA LEU A 31 -22.63 30.21 -25.82
C LEU A 31 -21.26 30.36 -25.15
N LEU A 32 -21.22 31.00 -23.98
CA LEU A 32 -19.98 31.28 -23.25
C LEU A 32 -19.47 30.09 -22.42
N ASN A 33 -20.34 29.31 -21.79
CA ASN A 33 -19.93 28.17 -20.95
C ASN A 33 -19.13 27.08 -21.71
N PRO A 34 -19.48 26.72 -22.96
CA PRO A 34 -18.64 25.82 -23.76
C PRO A 34 -17.23 26.37 -24.01
N LEU A 35 -17.11 27.67 -24.31
CA LEU A 35 -15.81 28.33 -24.51
C LEU A 35 -15.01 28.36 -23.19
N LEU A 36 -15.67 28.65 -22.07
CA LEU A 36 -15.06 28.58 -20.75
C LEU A 36 -14.56 27.16 -20.44
N ALA A 37 -15.30 26.10 -20.80
CA ALA A 37 -14.89 24.72 -20.60
C ALA A 37 -13.66 24.31 -21.44
N LEU A 38 -13.49 24.86 -22.64
CA LEU A 38 -12.30 24.63 -23.48
C LEU A 38 -11.04 25.29 -22.89
N LEU A 39 -11.19 26.36 -22.11
CA LEU A 39 -10.07 27.07 -21.50
C LEU A 39 -9.56 26.42 -20.20
N ARG A 40 -10.12 25.28 -19.73
CA ARG A 40 -9.76 24.67 -18.43
C ARG A 40 -8.27 24.35 -18.27
N SER A 41 -7.56 24.08 -19.37
CA SER A 41 -6.11 23.82 -19.37
C SER A 41 -5.28 25.09 -19.15
N SER A 42 -5.85 26.29 -19.38
CA SER A 42 -5.17 27.56 -19.17
C SER A 42 -5.79 28.34 -18.01
N ARG A 43 -5.17 28.21 -16.83
CA ARG A 43 -5.56 28.90 -15.59
C ARG A 43 -5.88 30.39 -15.83
N ASN A 44 -4.97 31.11 -16.46
CA ASN A 44 -5.08 32.55 -16.62
C ASN A 44 -6.21 32.93 -17.57
N ALA A 45 -6.31 32.28 -18.73
CA ALA A 45 -7.37 32.56 -19.71
C ALA A 45 -8.76 32.20 -19.17
N PHE A 46 -8.86 31.06 -18.47
CA PHE A 46 -10.09 30.61 -17.83
C PHE A 46 -10.61 31.63 -16.80
N PHE A 47 -9.79 31.98 -15.81
CA PHE A 47 -10.24 32.87 -14.73
C PHE A 47 -10.42 34.31 -15.21
N HIS A 48 -9.68 34.75 -16.24
CA HIS A 48 -9.91 36.04 -16.86
C HIS A 48 -11.30 36.13 -17.51
N LEU A 49 -11.65 35.16 -18.36
CA LEU A 49 -12.98 35.10 -18.98
C LEU A 49 -14.08 34.94 -17.93
N TYR A 50 -13.88 34.06 -16.94
CA TYR A 50 -14.83 33.86 -15.84
C TYR A 50 -15.11 35.19 -15.10
N ASN A 51 -14.09 35.95 -14.71
CA ASN A 51 -14.28 37.21 -14.01
C ASN A 51 -14.99 38.25 -14.91
N GLN A 52 -14.73 38.28 -16.22
CA GLN A 52 -15.44 39.14 -17.18
C GLN A 52 -16.92 38.73 -17.36
N MET A 53 -17.22 37.43 -17.29
CA MET A 53 -18.60 36.93 -17.30
C MET A 53 -19.34 37.28 -16.00
N LEU A 54 -18.64 37.51 -14.88
CA LEU A 54 -19.27 37.99 -13.65
C LEU A 54 -19.57 39.48 -13.67
N SER A 55 -18.84 40.29 -14.47
CA SER A 55 -19.09 41.73 -14.58
C SER A 55 -20.33 42.08 -15.40
N HIS A 56 -20.95 41.11 -16.09
CA HIS A 56 -22.19 41.30 -16.85
C HIS A 56 -23.31 40.44 -16.23
N PRO A 57 -24.47 41.03 -15.84
CA PRO A 57 -25.52 40.32 -15.09
C PRO A 57 -26.11 39.09 -15.78
N PHE A 58 -26.11 39.05 -17.11
CA PHE A 58 -26.78 38.00 -17.88
C PHE A 58 -25.84 36.96 -18.48
N SER A 59 -24.52 37.08 -18.32
CA SER A 59 -23.55 36.17 -18.95
C SER A 59 -23.16 34.95 -18.13
N HIS A 60 -23.71 34.76 -16.94
CA HIS A 60 -23.36 33.63 -16.07
C HIS A 60 -24.60 32.95 -15.50
N ASN A 61 -24.46 31.67 -15.18
CA ASN A 61 -25.50 30.85 -14.54
C ASN A 61 -24.87 29.76 -13.67
N HIS A 62 -25.67 28.83 -13.13
CA HIS A 62 -25.18 27.75 -12.29
C HIS A 62 -24.12 26.86 -12.97
N TYR A 63 -24.18 26.67 -14.29
CA TYR A 63 -23.15 25.96 -15.04
C TYR A 63 -21.81 26.71 -15.04
N THR A 64 -21.82 28.04 -15.14
CA THR A 64 -20.60 28.88 -15.08
C THR A 64 -19.87 28.68 -13.75
N PHE A 65 -20.60 28.72 -12.64
CA PHE A 65 -20.02 28.47 -11.31
C PHE A 65 -19.57 27.03 -11.12
N SER A 66 -20.37 26.04 -11.59
CA SER A 66 -20.00 24.63 -11.56
C SER A 66 -18.69 24.37 -12.31
N HIS A 67 -18.53 24.95 -13.51
CA HIS A 67 -17.29 24.85 -14.27
C HIS A 67 -16.12 25.49 -13.53
N ALA A 68 -16.29 26.68 -12.97
CA ALA A 68 -15.22 27.36 -12.23
C ALA A 68 -14.76 26.56 -11.00
N LEU A 69 -15.68 26.01 -10.22
CA LEU A 69 -15.35 25.17 -9.06
C LEU A 69 -14.66 23.86 -9.47
N LYS A 70 -15.10 23.22 -10.55
CA LYS A 70 -14.44 22.02 -11.10
C LYS A 70 -13.02 22.34 -11.58
N THR A 71 -12.81 23.47 -12.25
CA THR A 71 -11.48 23.93 -12.65
C THR A 71 -10.59 24.23 -11.44
N CYS A 72 -11.13 24.84 -10.38
CA CYS A 72 -10.38 25.03 -9.14
C CYS A 72 -9.99 23.70 -8.49
N SER A 73 -10.85 22.68 -8.60
CA SER A 73 -10.56 21.32 -8.13
C SER A 73 -9.41 20.67 -8.90
N THR A 74 -9.32 20.85 -10.21
CA THR A 74 -8.27 20.26 -11.05
C THR A 74 -6.95 21.03 -10.96
N LEU A 75 -7.00 22.35 -10.80
CA LEU A 75 -5.82 23.20 -10.69
C LEU A 75 -5.34 23.41 -9.23
N HIS A 76 -6.01 22.80 -8.25
CA HIS A 76 -5.76 22.98 -6.82
C HIS A 76 -5.79 24.45 -6.34
N GLU A 77 -6.64 25.28 -6.96
CA GLU A 77 -6.77 26.72 -6.67
C GLU A 77 -7.73 26.99 -5.51
N ARG A 78 -7.34 26.57 -4.31
CA ARG A 78 -8.16 26.72 -3.09
C ARG A 78 -8.59 28.18 -2.82
N PRO A 79 -7.71 29.20 -2.90
CA PRO A 79 -8.11 30.58 -2.60
C PRO A 79 -9.20 31.09 -3.54
N LYS A 80 -9.09 30.79 -4.85
CA LYS A 80 -10.07 31.23 -5.84
C LYS A 80 -11.41 30.52 -5.65
N ALA A 81 -11.41 29.23 -5.31
CA ALA A 81 -12.65 28.52 -4.99
C ALA A 81 -13.37 29.10 -3.76
N LEU A 82 -12.63 29.51 -2.72
CA LEU A 82 -13.22 30.18 -1.55
C LEU A 82 -13.77 31.56 -1.89
N GLU A 83 -13.10 32.32 -2.77
CA GLU A 83 -13.63 33.57 -3.32
C GLU A 83 -14.96 33.33 -4.06
N ILE A 84 -15.01 32.31 -4.93
CA ILE A 84 -16.21 31.92 -5.66
C ILE A 84 -17.32 31.50 -4.69
N HIS A 85 -17.02 30.68 -3.68
CA HIS A 85 -18.01 30.26 -2.69
C HIS A 85 -18.55 31.46 -1.88
N ALA A 86 -17.69 32.38 -1.44
CA ALA A 86 -18.13 33.60 -0.77
C ALA A 86 -19.02 34.48 -1.67
N HIS A 87 -18.69 34.58 -2.96
CA HIS A 87 -19.51 35.28 -3.95
C HIS A 87 -20.89 34.62 -4.14
N LEU A 88 -20.95 33.28 -4.18
CA LEU A 88 -22.20 32.53 -4.27
C LEU A 88 -23.13 32.76 -3.08
N VAL A 89 -22.55 32.84 -1.88
CA VAL A 89 -23.30 33.17 -0.66
C VAL A 89 -23.84 34.59 -0.74
N LYS A 90 -22.99 35.57 -1.10
CA LYS A 90 -23.37 36.99 -1.20
C LYS A 90 -24.39 37.28 -2.29
N SER A 91 -24.31 36.59 -3.42
CA SER A 91 -25.21 36.78 -4.57
C SER A 91 -26.51 35.99 -4.47
N GLY A 92 -26.69 35.15 -3.45
CA GLY A 92 -27.90 34.35 -3.26
C GLY A 92 -27.96 33.06 -4.10
N HIS A 93 -26.94 32.76 -4.90
CA HIS A 93 -26.90 31.56 -5.75
C HIS A 93 -26.52 30.27 -4.99
N HIS A 94 -26.11 30.38 -3.71
CA HIS A 94 -25.66 29.23 -2.91
C HIS A 94 -26.71 28.12 -2.67
N SER A 95 -28.00 28.41 -2.90
CA SER A 95 -29.09 27.43 -2.77
C SER A 95 -29.28 26.57 -4.03
N ASP A 96 -28.57 26.85 -5.12
CA ASP A 96 -28.65 26.05 -6.36
C ASP A 96 -27.96 24.69 -6.17
N LEU A 97 -28.72 23.62 -6.42
CA LEU A 97 -28.28 22.24 -6.20
C LEU A 97 -27.05 21.85 -7.05
N PHE A 98 -26.94 22.34 -8.29
CA PHE A 98 -25.80 22.04 -9.15
C PHE A 98 -24.52 22.71 -8.63
N ILE A 99 -24.65 23.92 -8.09
CA ILE A 99 -23.55 24.64 -7.44
C ILE A 99 -23.14 23.93 -6.15
N GLN A 100 -24.10 23.56 -5.29
CA GLN A 100 -23.85 22.82 -4.05
C GLN A 100 -23.14 21.48 -4.32
N ASN A 101 -23.60 20.71 -5.31
CA ASN A 101 -22.93 19.48 -5.73
C ASN A 101 -21.49 19.71 -6.23
N SER A 102 -21.24 20.85 -6.90
CA SER A 102 -19.90 21.23 -7.35
C SER A 102 -18.99 21.66 -6.19
N LEU A 103 -19.54 22.32 -5.17
CA LEU A 103 -18.84 22.65 -3.93
C LEU A 103 -18.48 21.39 -3.14
N LEU A 104 -19.38 20.41 -3.04
CA LEU A 104 -19.10 19.11 -2.41
C LEU A 104 -17.89 18.44 -3.06
N HIS A 105 -17.90 18.32 -4.39
CA HIS A 105 -16.77 17.76 -5.14
C HIS A 105 -15.46 18.51 -4.86
N PHE A 106 -15.49 19.85 -4.91
CA PHE A 106 -14.30 20.68 -4.66
C PHE A 106 -13.72 20.46 -3.26
N TYR A 107 -14.57 20.47 -2.22
CA TYR A 107 -14.11 20.35 -0.84
C TYR A 107 -13.53 18.95 -0.55
N PHE A 108 -14.17 17.88 -1.04
CA PHE A 108 -13.63 16.53 -0.90
C PHE A 108 -12.32 16.35 -1.68
N ALA A 109 -12.19 16.93 -2.87
CA ALA A 109 -10.93 16.88 -3.62
C ALA A 109 -9.75 17.55 -2.90
N HIS A 110 -10.03 18.41 -1.91
CA HIS A 110 -9.03 19.07 -1.07
C HIS A 110 -8.99 18.51 0.37
N ASN A 111 -9.57 17.32 0.60
CA ASN A 111 -9.67 16.68 1.91
C ASN A 111 -10.33 17.55 3.00
N ASP A 112 -11.16 18.53 2.62
CA ASP A 112 -11.89 19.38 3.55
C ASP A 112 -13.28 18.80 3.84
N VAL A 113 -13.27 17.71 4.60
CA VAL A 113 -14.48 16.93 4.93
C VAL A 113 -15.49 17.75 5.75
N VAL A 114 -15.00 18.67 6.59
CA VAL A 114 -15.85 19.52 7.44
C VAL A 114 -16.68 20.47 6.58
N SER A 115 -16.04 21.23 5.69
CA SER A 115 -16.74 22.16 4.80
C SER A 115 -17.68 21.42 3.84
N ALA A 116 -17.25 20.28 3.29
CA ALA A 116 -18.11 19.44 2.46
C ALA A 116 -19.37 18.99 3.24
N SER A 117 -19.21 18.55 4.49
CA SER A 117 -20.33 18.13 5.34
C SER A 117 -21.28 19.27 5.67
N HIS A 118 -20.77 20.50 5.84
CA HIS A 118 -21.60 21.69 6.02
C HIS A 118 -22.42 22.00 4.77
N VAL A 119 -21.80 21.99 3.58
CA VAL A 119 -22.52 22.17 2.31
C VAL A 119 -23.59 21.10 2.17
N PHE A 120 -23.28 19.83 2.43
CA PHE A 120 -24.23 18.72 2.30
C PHE A 120 -25.47 18.89 3.18
N ARG A 121 -25.27 19.30 4.44
CA ARG A 121 -26.38 19.56 5.39
C ARG A 121 -27.23 20.77 5.01
N SER A 122 -26.69 21.69 4.21
CA SER A 122 -27.43 22.87 3.73
C SER A 122 -28.32 22.60 2.50
N ILE A 123 -28.19 21.42 1.88
CA ILE A 123 -28.99 21.04 0.72
C ILE A 123 -30.40 20.65 1.19
N TYR A 124 -31.42 21.39 0.75
CA TYR A 124 -32.80 21.15 1.17
C TYR A 124 -33.37 19.84 0.61
N SER A 125 -33.11 19.54 -0.67
CA SER A 125 -33.59 18.33 -1.35
C SER A 125 -32.41 17.62 -2.01
N LEU A 126 -31.92 16.58 -1.34
CA LEU A 126 -30.78 15.79 -1.80
C LEU A 126 -31.17 14.92 -3.00
N ASP A 127 -30.38 15.00 -4.08
CA ASP A 127 -30.48 14.11 -5.22
C ASP A 127 -29.42 12.99 -5.17
N VAL A 128 -29.45 12.09 -6.16
CA VAL A 128 -28.46 11.00 -6.26
C VAL A 128 -27.03 11.53 -6.38
N VAL A 129 -26.82 12.73 -6.95
CA VAL A 129 -25.50 13.33 -7.14
C VAL A 129 -24.95 13.85 -5.82
N SER A 130 -25.77 14.51 -4.99
CA SER A 130 -25.40 14.94 -3.64
C SER A 130 -25.00 13.75 -2.78
N TRP A 131 -25.83 12.70 -2.77
CA TRP A 131 -25.54 11.47 -2.04
C TRP A 131 -24.31 10.73 -2.56
N THR A 132 -24.11 10.66 -3.88
CA THR A 132 -22.90 10.07 -4.46
C THR A 132 -21.66 10.86 -4.08
N SER A 133 -21.75 12.20 -4.05
CA SER A 133 -20.64 13.08 -3.68
C SER A 133 -20.22 12.89 -2.23
N ILE A 134 -21.17 12.80 -1.29
CA ILE A 134 -20.84 12.55 0.12
C ILE A 134 -20.27 11.14 0.35
N VAL A 135 -20.86 10.10 -0.25
CA VAL A 135 -20.41 8.71 -0.07
C VAL A 135 -19.00 8.53 -0.66
N SER A 136 -18.79 8.99 -1.90
CA SER A 136 -17.49 8.86 -2.57
C SER A 136 -16.42 9.75 -1.94
N GLY A 137 -16.77 10.96 -1.51
CA GLY A 137 -15.87 11.89 -0.85
C GLY A 137 -15.38 11.36 0.49
N LEU A 138 -16.29 10.90 1.36
CA LEU A 138 -15.93 10.30 2.65
C LEU A 138 -15.07 9.05 2.48
N ALA A 139 -15.40 8.18 1.53
CA ALA A 139 -14.61 6.98 1.26
C ALA A 139 -13.18 7.33 0.80
N LYS A 140 -13.02 8.31 -0.10
CA LYS A 140 -11.69 8.76 -0.57
C LYS A 140 -10.85 9.43 0.50
N CYS A 141 -11.48 10.12 1.45
CA CYS A 141 -10.80 10.77 2.56
C CYS A 141 -10.53 9.84 3.75
N GLY A 142 -10.79 8.53 3.64
CA GLY A 142 -10.53 7.56 4.72
C GLY A 142 -11.57 7.59 5.87
N PHE A 143 -12.79 8.07 5.60
CA PHE A 143 -13.91 8.06 6.54
C PHE A 143 -14.91 6.97 6.17
N GLU A 144 -14.45 5.73 6.03
CA GLU A 144 -15.23 4.63 5.45
C GLU A 144 -16.51 4.31 6.23
N ALA A 145 -16.46 4.38 7.57
CA ALA A 145 -17.63 4.10 8.40
C ALA A 145 -18.74 5.14 8.16
N GLN A 146 -18.34 6.41 7.99
CA GLN A 146 -19.27 7.49 7.70
C GLN A 146 -19.80 7.40 6.26
N ALA A 147 -18.97 6.95 5.30
CA ALA A 147 -19.40 6.70 3.93
C ALA A 147 -20.48 5.60 3.87
N ILE A 148 -20.30 4.50 4.62
CA ILE A 148 -21.31 3.43 4.74
C ILE A 148 -22.58 3.97 5.39
N HIS A 149 -22.47 4.73 6.48
CA HIS A 149 -23.62 5.33 7.14
C HIS A 149 -24.39 6.30 6.21
N ALA A 150 -23.68 7.14 5.46
CA ALA A 150 -24.27 8.03 4.47
C ALA A 150 -25.01 7.24 3.37
N PHE A 151 -24.40 6.16 2.86
CA PHE A 151 -25.04 5.28 1.89
C PHE A 151 -26.32 4.63 2.46
N SER A 152 -26.29 4.14 3.70
CA SER A 152 -27.47 3.59 4.38
C SER A 152 -28.58 4.60 4.61
N SER A 153 -28.24 5.89 4.69
CA SER A 153 -29.19 6.98 4.92
C SER A 153 -29.83 7.51 3.62
N MET A 154 -29.41 7.01 2.46
CA MET A 154 -29.94 7.45 1.18
C MET A 154 -31.43 7.14 1.05
N ASN A 155 -32.22 8.16 0.74
CA ASN A 155 -33.64 8.07 0.45
C ASN A 155 -33.96 8.05 -1.06
N VAL A 156 -32.92 8.04 -1.89
CA VAL A 156 -33.01 7.96 -3.35
C VAL A 156 -32.26 6.72 -3.84
N LYS A 157 -32.66 6.19 -5.00
CA LYS A 157 -32.02 5.00 -5.59
C LYS A 157 -30.54 5.32 -5.94
N PRO A 158 -29.56 4.58 -5.39
CA PRO A 158 -28.16 4.80 -5.70
C PRO A 158 -27.83 4.39 -7.15
N ASN A 159 -26.84 5.05 -7.73
CA ASN A 159 -26.31 4.69 -9.05
C ASN A 159 -25.05 3.80 -8.89
N ALA A 160 -24.49 3.33 -10.01
CA ALA A 160 -23.31 2.46 -10.00
C ALA A 160 -22.11 3.09 -9.27
N ALA A 161 -21.86 4.39 -9.46
CA ALA A 161 -20.77 5.10 -8.77
C ALA A 161 -20.99 5.17 -7.25
N THR A 162 -22.22 5.36 -6.79
CA THR A 162 -22.56 5.30 -5.36
C THR A 162 -22.25 3.92 -4.78
N LEU A 163 -22.69 2.86 -5.48
CA LEU A 163 -22.50 1.47 -5.04
C LEU A 163 -21.02 1.08 -4.98
N VAL A 164 -20.24 1.44 -6.00
CA VAL A 164 -18.78 1.24 -6.05
C VAL A 164 -18.09 1.94 -4.87
N SER A 165 -18.48 3.17 -4.58
CA SER A 165 -17.90 3.94 -3.48
C SER A 165 -18.22 3.31 -2.10
N ALA A 166 -19.46 2.86 -1.92
CA ALA A 166 -19.87 2.15 -0.71
C ALA A 166 -19.16 0.81 -0.56
N LEU A 167 -18.97 0.06 -1.65
CA LEU A 167 -18.21 -1.20 -1.66
C LEU A 167 -16.73 -1.00 -1.32
N SER A 168 -16.11 0.06 -1.85
CA SER A 168 -14.72 0.41 -1.51
C SER A 168 -14.57 0.69 -0.01
N ALA A 169 -15.50 1.46 0.58
CA ALA A 169 -15.54 1.68 2.02
C ALA A 169 -15.73 0.36 2.81
N CYS A 170 -16.61 -0.53 2.34
CA CYS A 170 -16.80 -1.85 2.96
C CYS A 170 -15.55 -2.72 2.87
N SER A 171 -14.84 -2.67 1.75
CA SER A 171 -13.61 -3.43 1.50
C SER A 171 -12.51 -3.03 2.47
N ASN A 172 -12.29 -1.73 2.65
CA ASN A 172 -11.31 -1.20 3.59
C ASN A 172 -11.65 -1.52 5.06
N LEU A 173 -12.93 -1.46 5.43
CA LEU A 173 -13.39 -1.84 6.78
C LEU A 173 -13.56 -3.36 6.98
N ARG A 174 -13.35 -4.16 5.94
CA ARG A 174 -13.65 -5.60 5.92
C ARG A 174 -15.11 -5.92 6.34
N ALA A 175 -16.04 -5.04 5.99
CA ALA A 175 -17.47 -5.14 6.31
C ALA A 175 -18.22 -6.10 5.37
N LEU A 176 -17.80 -7.37 5.36
CA LEU A 176 -18.28 -8.39 4.42
C LEU A 176 -19.80 -8.55 4.38
N ARG A 177 -20.47 -8.49 5.54
CA ARG A 177 -21.94 -8.64 5.62
C ARG A 177 -22.67 -7.53 4.87
N PHE A 178 -22.23 -6.28 5.06
CA PHE A 178 -22.84 -5.13 4.39
C PHE A 178 -22.50 -5.14 2.90
N GLY A 179 -21.25 -5.45 2.55
CA GLY A 179 -20.84 -5.59 1.15
C GLY A 179 -21.62 -6.67 0.39
N LYS A 180 -21.93 -7.83 1.02
CA LYS A 180 -22.83 -8.84 0.43
C LYS A 180 -24.26 -8.33 0.22
N ALA A 181 -24.76 -7.48 1.12
CA ALA A 181 -26.07 -6.84 0.94
C ALA A 181 -26.05 -5.88 -0.27
N ILE A 182 -25.00 -5.09 -0.43
CA ILE A 182 -24.80 -4.23 -1.61
C ILE A 182 -24.70 -5.08 -2.88
N HIS A 183 -23.98 -6.20 -2.86
CA HIS A 183 -23.91 -7.12 -4.00
C HIS A 183 -25.30 -7.60 -4.44
N GLY A 184 -26.07 -8.16 -3.51
CA GLY A 184 -27.42 -8.64 -3.80
C GLY A 184 -28.36 -7.52 -4.27
N TYR A 185 -28.18 -6.30 -3.77
CA TYR A 185 -28.91 -5.13 -4.24
C TYR A 185 -28.50 -4.73 -5.66
N GLY A 186 -27.20 -4.69 -5.97
CA GLY A 186 -26.65 -4.38 -7.29
C GLY A 186 -27.10 -5.38 -8.36
N MET A 187 -27.14 -6.67 -8.03
CA MET A 187 -27.68 -7.70 -8.92
C MET A 187 -29.14 -7.45 -9.30
N LYS A 188 -29.97 -6.98 -8.36
CA LYS A 188 -31.39 -6.65 -8.63
C LYS A 188 -31.57 -5.41 -9.50
N LEU A 189 -30.59 -4.50 -9.52
CA LEU A 189 -30.65 -3.25 -10.27
C LEU A 189 -30.17 -3.38 -11.72
N ILE A 190 -29.86 -4.59 -12.19
CA ILE A 190 -29.36 -4.86 -13.55
C ILE A 190 -28.05 -4.08 -13.82
N VAL A 191 -27.15 -4.03 -12.84
CA VAL A 191 -25.77 -3.52 -13.04
C VAL A 191 -24.88 -4.60 -13.71
N HIS A 192 -25.51 -5.51 -14.48
CA HIS A 192 -24.83 -6.62 -15.13
C HIS A 192 -23.81 -6.15 -16.15
N GLY A 193 -22.64 -6.77 -16.16
CA GLY A 193 -21.57 -6.46 -17.10
C GLY A 193 -20.87 -5.13 -16.83
N ASN A 194 -21.06 -4.52 -15.65
CA ASN A 194 -20.29 -3.34 -15.26
C ASN A 194 -18.97 -3.76 -14.58
N VAL A 195 -17.91 -3.85 -15.37
CA VAL A 195 -16.56 -4.24 -14.91
C VAL A 195 -16.08 -3.42 -13.70
N VAL A 196 -16.46 -2.13 -13.60
CA VAL A 196 -16.07 -1.27 -12.46
C VAL A 196 -16.77 -1.71 -11.17
N PHE A 197 -18.05 -2.06 -11.26
CA PHE A 197 -18.80 -2.60 -10.13
C PHE A 197 -18.29 -3.99 -9.73
N ASP A 198 -18.05 -4.87 -10.69
CA ASP A 198 -17.53 -6.21 -10.46
C ASP A 198 -16.13 -6.18 -9.85
N ASN A 199 -15.26 -5.26 -10.29
CA ASN A 199 -13.94 -5.03 -9.69
C ASN A 199 -14.03 -4.56 -8.23
N ALA A 200 -14.97 -3.66 -7.90
CA ALA A 200 -15.20 -3.23 -6.52
C ALA A 200 -15.70 -4.37 -5.62
N MET A 201 -16.54 -5.26 -6.19
CA MET A 201 -17.01 -6.47 -5.53
C MET A 201 -15.89 -7.50 -5.34
N LEU A 202 -15.02 -7.69 -6.33
CA LEU A 202 -13.83 -8.54 -6.22
C LEU A 202 -12.90 -8.05 -5.12
N ASP A 203 -12.59 -6.74 -5.07
CA ASP A 203 -11.72 -6.16 -4.05
C ASP A 203 -12.30 -6.39 -2.64
N LEU A 204 -13.61 -6.18 -2.47
CA LEU A 204 -14.32 -6.49 -1.22
C LEU A 204 -14.11 -7.96 -0.81
N TYR A 205 -14.38 -8.91 -1.69
CA TYR A 205 -14.27 -10.33 -1.35
C TYR A 205 -12.82 -10.74 -1.07
N ALA A 206 -11.87 -10.24 -1.86
CA ALA A 206 -10.44 -10.48 -1.68
C ALA A 206 -9.94 -9.94 -0.32
N LYS A 207 -10.22 -8.67 0.00
CA LYS A 207 -9.79 -8.05 1.28
C LYS A 207 -10.49 -8.65 2.50
N CYS A 208 -11.70 -9.19 2.34
CA CYS A 208 -12.43 -9.91 3.39
C CYS A 208 -12.04 -11.39 3.50
N VAL A 209 -10.98 -11.85 2.82
CA VAL A 209 -10.49 -13.24 2.84
C VAL A 209 -11.57 -14.24 2.39
N SER A 210 -12.52 -13.78 1.57
CA SER A 210 -13.62 -14.57 1.05
C SER A 210 -13.30 -15.04 -0.39
N LEU A 211 -12.14 -15.67 -0.57
CA LEU A 211 -11.58 -15.98 -1.90
C LEU A 211 -12.51 -16.83 -2.78
N LYS A 212 -13.22 -17.81 -2.21
CA LYS A 212 -14.20 -18.61 -2.98
C LYS A 212 -15.31 -17.76 -3.62
N ASN A 213 -15.78 -16.72 -2.94
CA ASN A 213 -16.77 -15.81 -3.51
C ASN A 213 -16.13 -14.87 -4.55
N ALA A 214 -14.86 -14.49 -4.36
CA ALA A 214 -14.10 -13.73 -5.35
C ALA A 214 -13.90 -14.56 -6.63
N GLU A 215 -13.46 -15.82 -6.52
CA GLU A 215 -13.33 -16.78 -7.63
C GLU A 215 -14.65 -16.95 -8.38
N HIS A 216 -15.75 -17.22 -7.65
CA HIS A 216 -17.05 -17.41 -8.26
C HIS A 216 -17.54 -16.18 -9.01
N LEU A 217 -17.28 -14.98 -8.48
CA LEU A 217 -17.58 -13.73 -9.18
C LEU A 217 -16.69 -13.57 -10.41
N PHE A 218 -15.39 -13.77 -10.26
CA PHE A 218 -14.38 -13.63 -11.32
C PHE A 218 -14.68 -14.50 -12.54
N GLU A 219 -15.10 -15.75 -12.33
CA GLU A 219 -15.46 -16.66 -13.43
C GLU A 219 -16.81 -16.31 -14.08
N LYS A 220 -17.66 -15.51 -13.41
CA LYS A 220 -18.94 -15.06 -13.95
C LYS A 220 -18.90 -13.70 -14.62
N MET A 221 -17.78 -12.99 -14.54
CA MET A 221 -17.61 -11.69 -15.21
C MET A 221 -17.63 -11.88 -16.73
N SER A 222 -18.43 -11.06 -17.42
CA SER A 222 -18.50 -11.09 -18.88
C SER A 222 -17.27 -10.48 -19.54
N GLU A 223 -16.67 -9.48 -18.88
CA GLU A 223 -15.45 -8.81 -19.30
C GLU A 223 -14.53 -8.67 -18.09
N ARG A 224 -13.24 -8.95 -18.28
CA ARG A 224 -12.21 -8.84 -17.24
C ARG A 224 -11.11 -7.93 -17.75
N ASP A 225 -10.87 -6.85 -17.03
CA ASP A 225 -9.78 -5.93 -17.33
C ASP A 225 -8.55 -6.23 -16.46
N VAL A 226 -7.47 -5.48 -16.68
CA VAL A 226 -6.23 -5.62 -15.90
C VAL A 226 -6.48 -5.48 -14.39
N VAL A 227 -7.48 -4.68 -14.00
CA VAL A 227 -7.85 -4.48 -12.58
C VAL A 227 -8.53 -5.75 -12.03
N SER A 228 -9.42 -6.40 -12.78
CA SER A 228 -10.04 -7.68 -12.39
C SER A 228 -8.99 -8.74 -12.08
N TRP A 229 -8.07 -8.96 -13.02
CA TRP A 229 -6.99 -9.95 -12.90
C TRP A 229 -6.04 -9.63 -11.76
N THR A 230 -5.59 -8.38 -11.66
CA THR A 230 -4.66 -7.95 -10.59
C THR A 230 -5.32 -8.04 -9.21
N THR A 231 -6.62 -7.77 -9.10
CA THR A 231 -7.35 -7.87 -7.82
C THR A 231 -7.44 -9.31 -7.34
N MET A 232 -7.74 -10.25 -8.23
CA MET A 232 -7.79 -11.68 -7.90
C MET A 232 -6.42 -12.20 -7.44
N LEU A 233 -5.37 -11.81 -8.16
CA LEU A 233 -3.99 -12.14 -7.86
C LEU A 233 -3.54 -11.58 -6.50
N MET A 234 -3.82 -10.30 -6.23
CA MET A 234 -3.57 -9.69 -4.91
C MET A 234 -4.32 -10.41 -3.79
N GLY A 235 -5.55 -10.90 -4.06
CA GLY A 235 -6.34 -11.68 -3.11
C GLY A 235 -5.60 -12.94 -2.66
N TYR A 236 -5.13 -13.75 -3.60
CA TYR A 236 -4.34 -14.95 -3.31
C TYR A 236 -2.99 -14.63 -2.66
N ALA A 237 -2.26 -13.64 -3.19
CA ALA A 237 -0.96 -13.23 -2.66
C ALA A 237 -1.05 -12.83 -1.18
N ARG A 238 -2.08 -12.05 -0.80
CA ARG A 238 -2.33 -11.65 0.60
C ARG A 238 -2.74 -12.80 1.51
N ALA A 239 -3.38 -13.82 0.96
CA ALA A 239 -3.73 -15.04 1.70
C ALA A 239 -2.54 -15.99 1.85
N GLY A 240 -1.40 -15.73 1.21
CA GLY A 240 -0.23 -16.62 1.20
C GLY A 240 -0.34 -17.76 0.18
N HIS A 241 -1.31 -17.70 -0.72
CA HIS A 241 -1.60 -18.71 -1.74
C HIS A 241 -0.81 -18.39 -3.03
N CYS A 242 0.51 -18.55 -2.99
CA CYS A 242 1.38 -18.08 -4.08
C CYS A 242 1.19 -18.89 -5.37
N GLU A 243 0.94 -20.20 -5.29
CA GLU A 243 0.73 -21.02 -6.47
C GLU A 243 -0.55 -20.62 -7.21
N GLU A 244 -1.64 -20.37 -6.49
CA GLU A 244 -2.89 -19.90 -7.09
C GLU A 244 -2.74 -18.47 -7.64
N ALA A 245 -2.01 -17.59 -6.96
CA ALA A 245 -1.69 -16.26 -7.49
C ALA A 245 -0.93 -16.36 -8.83
N PHE A 246 0.06 -17.24 -8.90
CA PHE A 246 0.82 -17.48 -10.13
C PHE A 246 -0.03 -18.17 -11.20
N ALA A 247 -0.93 -19.08 -10.84
CA ALA A 247 -1.86 -19.71 -11.79
C ALA A 247 -2.78 -18.67 -12.45
N VAL A 248 -3.31 -17.72 -11.67
CA VAL A 248 -4.08 -16.58 -12.19
C VAL A 248 -3.23 -15.72 -13.12
N PHE A 249 -1.99 -15.42 -12.74
CA PHE A 249 -1.06 -14.65 -13.59
C PHE A 249 -0.75 -15.35 -14.91
N LYS A 250 -0.41 -16.65 -14.86
CA LYS A 250 -0.13 -17.47 -16.03
C LYS A 250 -1.35 -17.52 -16.95
N ARG A 251 -2.55 -17.68 -16.39
CA ARG A 251 -3.80 -17.63 -17.16
C ARG A 251 -4.02 -16.28 -17.81
N MET A 252 -3.79 -15.18 -17.10
CA MET A 252 -3.85 -13.82 -17.67
C MET A 252 -2.91 -13.66 -18.88
N VAL A 253 -1.69 -14.20 -18.79
CA VAL A 253 -0.70 -14.16 -19.87
C VAL A 253 -1.08 -15.04 -21.06
N LEU A 254 -1.57 -16.26 -20.81
CA LEU A 254 -1.86 -17.24 -21.87
C LEU A 254 -3.19 -16.97 -22.59
N ASP A 255 -4.24 -16.62 -21.85
CA ASP A 255 -5.57 -16.38 -22.42
C ASP A 255 -5.61 -15.04 -23.17
N GLY A 256 -4.76 -14.08 -22.78
CA GLY A 256 -4.58 -12.82 -23.48
C GLY A 256 -5.74 -11.82 -23.34
N GLU A 257 -6.69 -12.06 -22.44
CA GLU A 257 -7.83 -11.16 -22.18
C GLU A 257 -7.38 -9.76 -21.70
N ALA A 258 -6.27 -9.71 -20.96
CA ALA A 258 -5.69 -8.47 -20.46
C ALA A 258 -4.17 -8.62 -20.35
N LYS A 259 -3.42 -7.56 -20.65
CA LYS A 259 -1.96 -7.57 -20.50
C LYS A 259 -1.54 -7.19 -19.07
N PRO A 260 -0.67 -7.97 -18.41
CA PRO A 260 -0.10 -7.57 -17.13
C PRO A 260 0.55 -6.19 -17.21
N ASN A 261 0.28 -5.36 -16.22
CA ASN A 261 0.93 -4.06 -16.03
C ASN A 261 1.92 -4.12 -14.85
N GLU A 262 2.59 -3.01 -14.57
CA GLU A 262 3.52 -2.86 -13.44
C GLU A 262 2.94 -3.38 -12.11
N ALA A 263 1.70 -3.00 -11.77
CA ALA A 263 1.05 -3.44 -10.54
C ALA A 263 0.84 -4.96 -10.48
N THR A 264 0.47 -5.57 -11.61
CA THR A 264 0.36 -7.04 -11.73
C THR A 264 1.70 -7.71 -11.45
N ILE A 265 2.77 -7.25 -12.10
CA ILE A 265 4.12 -7.83 -11.96
C ILE A 265 4.63 -7.71 -10.53
N VAL A 266 4.57 -6.52 -9.94
CA VAL A 266 5.01 -6.27 -8.56
C VAL A 266 4.28 -7.19 -7.59
N THR A 267 2.98 -7.42 -7.80
CA THR A 267 2.18 -8.29 -6.94
C THR A 267 2.65 -9.75 -7.02
N VAL A 268 2.89 -10.29 -8.23
CA VAL A 268 3.37 -11.68 -8.38
C VAL A 268 4.75 -11.85 -7.79
N LEU A 269 5.68 -10.93 -8.08
CA LEU A 269 7.04 -10.97 -7.54
C LEU A 269 7.02 -10.90 -6.00
N SER A 270 6.17 -10.05 -5.42
CA SER A 270 5.99 -9.98 -3.97
C SER A 270 5.41 -11.27 -3.38
N ALA A 271 4.51 -11.95 -4.10
CA ALA A 271 3.99 -13.25 -3.67
C ALA A 271 5.11 -14.30 -3.66
N CYS A 272 5.89 -14.40 -4.74
CA CYS A 272 7.03 -15.30 -4.85
C CYS A 272 8.07 -15.04 -3.76
N ALA A 273 8.39 -13.77 -3.51
CA ALA A 273 9.33 -13.35 -2.45
C ALA A 273 8.86 -13.74 -1.05
N SER A 274 7.56 -13.81 -0.82
CA SER A 274 6.98 -14.11 0.51
C SER A 274 6.93 -15.61 0.79
N THR A 275 6.84 -16.44 -0.25
CA THR A 275 6.84 -17.91 -0.15
C THR A 275 8.18 -18.55 -0.47
N GLY A 276 9.15 -17.80 -1.00
CA GLY A 276 10.43 -18.32 -1.44
C GLY A 276 10.34 -19.12 -2.76
N ALA A 277 9.34 -18.84 -3.60
CA ALA A 277 9.13 -19.56 -4.86
C ALA A 277 10.06 -19.02 -5.98
N LEU A 278 11.31 -19.47 -5.99
CA LEU A 278 12.34 -18.99 -6.90
C LEU A 278 12.01 -19.29 -8.37
N SER A 279 11.59 -20.52 -8.69
CA SER A 279 11.28 -20.90 -10.08
C SER A 279 10.16 -20.05 -10.70
N LEU A 280 9.11 -19.77 -9.92
CA LEU A 280 8.00 -18.92 -10.34
C LEU A 280 8.48 -17.49 -10.56
N GLY A 281 9.30 -16.96 -9.65
CA GLY A 281 9.90 -15.64 -9.77
C GLY A 281 10.80 -15.50 -11.00
N GLN A 282 11.61 -16.52 -11.31
CA GLN A 282 12.43 -16.58 -12.52
C GLN A 282 11.57 -16.60 -13.78
N TRP A 283 10.44 -17.31 -13.78
CA TRP A 283 9.49 -17.29 -14.89
C TRP A 283 8.93 -15.89 -15.14
N VAL A 284 8.56 -15.15 -14.07
CA VAL A 284 8.11 -13.76 -14.19
C VAL A 284 9.22 -12.87 -14.72
N HIS A 285 10.47 -13.08 -14.30
CA HIS A 285 11.62 -12.33 -14.82
C HIS A 285 11.83 -12.59 -16.31
N SER A 286 11.84 -13.85 -16.76
CA SER A 286 11.93 -14.16 -18.20
C SER A 286 10.76 -13.58 -18.98
N TYR A 287 9.55 -13.56 -18.41
CA TYR A 287 8.42 -12.88 -19.02
C TYR A 287 8.67 -11.36 -19.16
N LEU A 288 9.23 -10.71 -18.16
CA LEU A 288 9.60 -9.28 -18.22
C LEU A 288 10.62 -8.99 -19.31
N GLU A 289 11.61 -9.87 -19.52
CA GLU A 289 12.62 -9.69 -20.59
C GLU A 289 11.98 -9.70 -22.00
N THR A 290 10.83 -10.37 -22.16
CA THR A 290 10.06 -10.33 -23.42
C THR A 290 9.19 -9.08 -23.59
N ARG A 291 9.06 -8.24 -22.55
CA ARG A 291 8.15 -7.09 -22.47
C ARG A 291 8.92 -5.78 -22.57
N GLY A 292 9.09 -5.25 -23.79
CA GLY A 292 9.74 -3.95 -24.01
C GLY A 292 9.00 -2.73 -23.43
N ASP A 293 7.74 -2.89 -23.02
CA ASP A 293 6.94 -1.84 -22.38
C ASP A 293 7.10 -1.78 -20.85
N LEU A 294 7.74 -2.79 -20.24
CA LEU A 294 7.94 -2.87 -18.79
C LEU A 294 9.44 -2.80 -18.47
N VAL A 295 9.90 -1.62 -18.07
CA VAL A 295 11.31 -1.40 -17.74
C VAL A 295 11.61 -1.93 -16.34
N VAL A 296 12.72 -2.66 -16.20
CA VAL A 296 13.26 -3.10 -14.90
C VAL A 296 13.92 -1.91 -14.18
N ASP A 297 13.08 -0.99 -13.71
CA ASP A 297 13.45 0.20 -12.93
C ASP A 297 12.33 0.48 -11.91
N GLY A 298 12.55 1.42 -10.98
CA GLY A 298 11.55 1.82 -9.99
C GLY A 298 10.94 0.63 -9.23
N ASN A 299 9.60 0.52 -9.22
CA ASN A 299 8.92 -0.53 -8.44
C ASN A 299 9.16 -1.94 -8.99
N ILE A 300 9.28 -2.12 -10.32
CA ILE A 300 9.53 -3.43 -10.92
C ILE A 300 10.93 -3.90 -10.54
N GLY A 301 11.94 -3.05 -10.70
CA GLY A 301 13.31 -3.35 -10.31
C GLY A 301 13.42 -3.70 -8.82
N ASN A 302 12.79 -2.91 -7.96
CA ASN A 302 12.77 -3.15 -6.51
C ASN A 302 12.04 -4.46 -6.13
N ALA A 303 10.90 -4.76 -6.76
CA ALA A 303 10.16 -5.99 -6.51
C ALA A 303 10.94 -7.23 -6.97
N LEU A 304 11.61 -7.15 -8.11
CA LEU A 304 12.41 -8.23 -8.66
C LEU A 304 13.67 -8.49 -7.83
N LEU A 305 14.36 -7.42 -7.42
CA LEU A 305 15.48 -7.48 -6.48
C LEU A 305 15.06 -8.16 -5.17
N ASN A 306 13.97 -7.70 -4.56
CA ASN A 306 13.45 -8.26 -3.32
C ASN A 306 13.04 -9.73 -3.47
N MET A 307 12.49 -10.12 -4.63
CA MET A 307 12.17 -11.52 -4.93
C MET A 307 13.42 -12.40 -4.91
N TYR A 308 14.45 -12.07 -5.70
CA TYR A 308 15.68 -12.86 -5.73
C TYR A 308 16.38 -12.91 -4.36
N VAL A 309 16.47 -11.76 -3.69
CA VAL A 309 17.07 -11.64 -2.35
C VAL A 309 16.38 -12.56 -1.33
N LYS A 310 15.04 -12.55 -1.29
CA LYS A 310 14.27 -13.37 -0.34
C LYS A 310 14.21 -14.85 -0.71
N CYS A 311 14.32 -15.18 -1.98
CA CYS A 311 14.44 -16.55 -2.46
C CYS A 311 15.87 -17.12 -2.30
N GLY A 312 16.84 -16.33 -1.85
CA GLY A 312 18.21 -16.77 -1.56
C GLY A 312 19.16 -16.75 -2.76
N ASP A 313 18.70 -16.36 -3.95
CA ASP A 313 19.57 -16.20 -5.13
C ASP A 313 20.16 -14.77 -5.15
N MET A 314 21.14 -14.58 -4.27
CA MET A 314 21.77 -13.28 -4.08
C MET A 314 22.57 -12.83 -5.30
N GLN A 315 23.09 -13.78 -6.09
CA GLN A 315 23.86 -13.46 -7.29
C GLN A 315 22.98 -12.79 -8.34
N MET A 316 21.80 -13.34 -8.62
CA MET A 316 20.84 -12.70 -9.50
C MET A 316 20.28 -11.41 -8.91
N GLY A 317 20.08 -11.36 -7.58
CA GLY A 317 19.71 -10.13 -6.88
C GLY A 317 20.65 -8.97 -7.17
N ILE A 318 21.97 -9.17 -7.06
CA ILE A 318 22.97 -8.13 -7.38
C ILE A 318 22.97 -7.76 -8.86
N ARG A 319 22.77 -8.72 -9.78
CA ARG A 319 22.65 -8.40 -11.22
C ARG A 319 21.45 -7.49 -11.48
N VAL A 320 20.29 -7.81 -10.90
CA VAL A 320 19.09 -6.96 -11.01
C VAL A 320 19.35 -5.59 -10.39
N PHE A 321 19.99 -5.53 -9.21
CA PHE A 321 20.37 -4.26 -8.60
C PHE A 321 21.23 -3.41 -9.54
N ASP A 322 22.25 -3.99 -10.18
CA ASP A 322 23.10 -3.25 -11.11
C ASP A 322 22.34 -2.79 -12.37
N LEU A 323 21.34 -3.55 -12.85
CA LEU A 323 20.46 -3.18 -13.97
C LEU A 323 19.52 -2.01 -13.68
N ILE A 324 19.11 -1.79 -12.43
CA ILE A 324 18.25 -0.66 -12.05
C ILE A 324 18.99 0.66 -12.36
N LEU A 325 18.46 1.48 -13.27
CA LEU A 325 19.10 2.73 -13.65
C LEU A 325 18.98 3.78 -12.55
N HIS A 326 17.78 3.96 -11.99
CA HIS A 326 17.50 4.96 -10.97
C HIS A 326 17.30 4.29 -9.60
N LYS A 327 18.43 3.99 -8.96
CA LYS A 327 18.46 3.37 -7.64
C LYS A 327 17.97 4.34 -6.56
N ASP A 328 16.82 4.04 -5.96
CA ASP A 328 16.28 4.76 -4.81
C ASP A 328 16.68 4.11 -3.48
N VAL A 329 16.30 4.72 -2.36
CA VAL A 329 16.60 4.19 -1.01
C VAL A 329 16.11 2.76 -0.82
N ILE A 330 15.00 2.37 -1.47
CA ILE A 330 14.43 1.02 -1.40
C ILE A 330 15.36 0.01 -2.09
N SER A 331 15.87 0.33 -3.29
CA SER A 331 16.81 -0.54 -4.00
C SER A 331 18.09 -0.80 -3.18
N TRP A 332 18.67 0.26 -2.61
CA TRP A 332 19.86 0.17 -1.76
C TRP A 332 19.60 -0.61 -0.48
N GLY A 333 18.55 -0.24 0.26
CA GLY A 333 18.18 -0.90 1.51
C GLY A 333 17.90 -2.38 1.32
N THR A 334 17.20 -2.75 0.23
CA THR A 334 16.90 -4.15 -0.11
C THR A 334 18.17 -4.96 -0.40
N ALA A 335 19.08 -4.43 -1.22
CA ALA A 335 20.33 -5.11 -1.54
C ALA A 335 21.26 -5.24 -0.32
N ILE A 336 21.38 -4.19 0.50
CA ILE A 336 22.17 -4.21 1.75
C ILE A 336 21.60 -5.23 2.73
N CYS A 337 20.29 -5.23 2.96
CA CYS A 337 19.62 -6.23 3.81
C CYS A 337 19.81 -7.64 3.25
N GLY A 338 19.69 -7.81 1.93
CA GLY A 338 19.89 -9.09 1.26
C GLY A 338 21.29 -9.66 1.45
N LEU A 339 22.32 -8.83 1.28
CA LEU A 339 23.71 -9.22 1.52
C LEU A 339 23.91 -9.62 2.98
N ALA A 340 23.35 -8.85 3.93
CA ALA A 340 23.42 -9.15 5.35
C ALA A 340 22.77 -10.50 5.70
N MET A 341 21.56 -10.75 5.20
CA MET A 341 20.80 -11.98 5.47
C MET A 341 21.42 -13.24 4.86
N ASN A 342 22.12 -13.10 3.72
CA ASN A 342 22.78 -14.21 3.03
C ASN A 342 24.25 -14.41 3.48
N GLY A 343 24.68 -13.79 4.58
CA GLY A 343 26.04 -14.00 5.13
C GLY A 343 27.16 -13.30 4.37
N HIS A 344 26.83 -12.24 3.62
CA HIS A 344 27.80 -11.40 2.89
C HIS A 344 27.96 -10.03 3.57
N GLY A 345 28.17 -10.00 4.89
CA GLY A 345 28.11 -8.75 5.67
C GLY A 345 29.14 -7.70 5.24
N LYS A 346 30.35 -8.13 4.85
CA LYS A 346 31.38 -7.22 4.31
C LYS A 346 30.93 -6.52 3.02
N GLN A 347 30.28 -7.25 2.12
CA GLN A 347 29.75 -6.66 0.88
C GLN A 347 28.61 -5.69 1.18
N ALA A 348 27.78 -5.97 2.19
CA ALA A 348 26.73 -5.05 2.63
C ALA A 348 27.30 -3.69 3.06
N LEU A 349 28.40 -3.69 3.83
CA LEU A 349 29.10 -2.46 4.25
C LEU A 349 29.75 -1.71 3.07
N GLN A 350 30.31 -2.44 2.10
CA GLN A 350 30.84 -1.85 0.87
C GLN A 350 29.73 -1.19 0.04
N LEU A 351 28.57 -1.84 -0.07
CA LEU A 351 27.43 -1.32 -0.80
C LEU A 351 26.86 -0.07 -0.13
N PHE A 352 26.82 -0.03 1.20
CA PHE A 352 26.47 1.19 1.94
C PHE A 352 27.45 2.34 1.69
N SER A 353 28.76 2.09 1.65
CA SER A 353 29.72 3.12 1.26
C SER A 353 29.44 3.68 -0.14
N ARG A 354 29.07 2.81 -1.09
CA ARG A 354 28.68 3.21 -2.45
C ARG A 354 27.39 4.03 -2.47
N MET A 355 26.41 3.68 -1.64
CA MET A 355 25.16 4.44 -1.45
C MET A 355 25.44 5.89 -1.04
N LEU A 356 26.34 6.08 -0.07
CA LEU A 356 26.73 7.41 0.41
C LEU A 356 27.46 8.23 -0.66
N ILE A 357 28.36 7.59 -1.43
CA ILE A 357 29.08 8.26 -2.53
C ILE A 357 28.11 8.73 -3.62
N GLN A 358 27.02 8.00 -3.86
CA GLN A 358 25.97 8.40 -4.81
C GLN A 358 24.98 9.43 -4.24
N GLY A 359 25.19 9.89 -3.00
CA GLY A 359 24.35 10.92 -2.38
C GLY A 359 22.96 10.44 -1.97
N VAL A 360 22.73 9.12 -1.89
CA VAL A 360 21.45 8.58 -1.42
C VAL A 360 21.50 8.47 0.10
N ALA A 361 20.60 9.19 0.77
CA ALA A 361 20.51 9.17 2.23
C ALA A 361 19.95 7.82 2.74
N PRO A 362 20.58 7.18 3.74
CA PRO A 362 20.07 5.95 4.32
C PRO A 362 18.81 6.19 5.16
N ASP A 363 17.95 5.18 5.20
CA ASP A 363 16.75 5.12 6.02
C ASP A 363 16.86 4.06 7.13
N ASP A 364 15.78 3.87 7.89
CA ASP A 364 15.71 2.88 8.97
C ASP A 364 15.94 1.44 8.46
N VAL A 365 15.42 1.10 7.27
CA VAL A 365 15.64 -0.22 6.66
C VAL A 365 17.11 -0.45 6.33
N THR A 366 17.81 0.58 5.84
CA THR A 366 19.24 0.52 5.56
C THR A 366 20.04 0.19 6.82
N PHE A 367 19.73 0.86 7.94
CA PHE A 367 20.40 0.60 9.21
C PHE A 367 20.07 -0.77 9.81
N ILE A 368 18.85 -1.29 9.62
CA ILE A 368 18.55 -2.70 9.96
C ILE A 368 19.50 -3.64 9.21
N GLY A 369 19.72 -3.41 7.91
CA GLY A 369 20.63 -4.22 7.10
C GLY A 369 22.07 -4.17 7.62
N LEU A 370 22.58 -2.97 7.90
CA LEU A 370 23.93 -2.78 8.45
C LEU A 370 24.12 -3.45 9.81
N LEU A 371 23.19 -3.24 10.75
CA LEU A 371 23.27 -3.83 12.08
C LEU A 371 23.15 -5.35 12.03
N SER A 372 22.34 -5.89 11.11
CA SER A 372 22.25 -7.34 10.89
C SER A 372 23.57 -7.88 10.33
N ALA A 373 24.18 -7.20 9.34
CA ALA A 373 25.50 -7.58 8.81
C ALA A 373 26.57 -7.61 9.92
N CYS A 374 26.59 -6.58 10.78
CA CYS A 374 27.49 -6.52 11.93
C CYS A 374 27.23 -7.65 12.94
N SER A 375 25.96 -7.98 13.19
CA SER A 375 25.57 -9.10 14.06
C SER A 375 26.06 -10.45 13.54
N HIS A 376 25.89 -10.71 12.24
CA HIS A 376 26.27 -11.98 11.62
C HIS A 376 27.79 -12.17 11.48
N GLU A 377 28.54 -11.09 11.19
CA GLU A 377 30.00 -11.13 11.02
C GLU A 377 30.78 -10.89 12.32
N GLY A 378 30.11 -10.48 13.41
CA GLY A 378 30.76 -10.15 14.68
C GLY A 378 31.44 -8.77 14.71
N PHE A 379 31.07 -7.84 13.82
CA PHE A 379 31.60 -6.47 13.77
C PHE A 379 30.94 -5.57 14.83
N VAL A 380 31.19 -5.88 16.11
CA VAL A 380 30.55 -5.20 17.25
C VAL A 380 30.84 -3.70 17.26
N SER A 381 32.09 -3.31 17.03
CA SER A 381 32.52 -1.90 17.04
C SER A 381 31.82 -1.08 15.95
N GLU A 382 31.75 -1.63 14.74
CA GLU A 382 31.08 -1.04 13.59
C GLU A 382 29.57 -0.96 13.82
N GLY A 383 28.96 -2.01 14.38
CA GLY A 383 27.52 -1.99 14.70
C GLY A 383 27.17 -0.90 15.72
N ILE A 384 27.98 -0.71 16.75
CA ILE A 384 27.82 0.40 17.71
C ILE A 384 27.97 1.75 17.00
N MET A 385 28.95 1.88 16.10
CA MET A 385 29.14 3.10 15.32
C MET A 385 27.92 3.40 14.45
N PHE A 386 27.40 2.42 13.71
CA PHE A 386 26.21 2.60 12.86
C PHE A 386 24.96 2.94 13.68
N PHE A 387 24.74 2.28 14.82
CA PHE A 387 23.61 2.59 15.69
C PHE A 387 23.64 4.03 16.21
N LYS A 388 24.83 4.53 16.59
CA LYS A 388 25.02 5.93 16.99
C LYS A 388 24.82 6.87 15.82
N ALA A 389 25.41 6.60 14.66
CA ALA A 389 25.26 7.42 13.46
C ALA A 389 23.80 7.56 13.03
N MET A 390 23.03 6.47 13.06
CA MET A 390 21.59 6.46 12.77
C MET A 390 20.83 7.50 13.60
N ARG A 391 21.06 7.51 14.92
CA ARG A 391 20.38 8.41 15.86
C ARG A 391 20.92 9.83 15.80
N ASP A 392 22.24 9.97 15.87
CA ASP A 392 22.90 11.25 16.17
C ASP A 392 23.19 12.06 14.90
N TYR A 393 23.46 11.41 13.77
CA TYR A 393 23.79 12.08 12.51
C TYR A 393 22.60 12.09 11.54
N TYR A 394 21.90 10.96 11.37
CA TYR A 394 20.76 10.87 10.46
C TYR A 394 19.41 11.21 11.09
N ALA A 395 19.37 11.43 12.41
CA ALA A 395 18.15 11.72 13.17
C ALA A 395 17.04 10.65 12.99
N ILE A 396 17.43 9.40 12.70
CA ILE A 396 16.52 8.27 12.55
C ILE A 396 16.24 7.70 13.93
N VAL A 397 14.96 7.72 14.33
CA VAL A 397 14.51 7.20 15.62
C VAL A 397 14.61 5.67 15.62
N PRO A 398 15.40 5.05 16.53
CA PRO A 398 15.52 3.61 16.57
C PRO A 398 14.18 2.93 16.90
N GLN A 399 13.75 2.01 16.03
CA GLN A 399 12.62 1.12 16.28
C GLN A 399 13.04 -0.21 16.92
N MET A 400 12.05 -0.96 17.43
CA MET A 400 12.23 -2.26 18.10
C MET A 400 13.17 -3.24 17.37
N ARG A 401 13.12 -3.26 16.03
CA ARG A 401 13.99 -4.11 15.20
C ARG A 401 15.48 -3.73 15.28
N HIS A 402 15.81 -2.44 15.36
CA HIS A 402 17.20 -1.98 15.52
C HIS A 402 17.77 -2.41 16.87
N TYR A 403 16.97 -2.26 17.93
CA TYR A 403 17.35 -2.76 19.26
C TYR A 403 17.53 -4.29 19.25
N GLY A 404 16.66 -5.01 18.54
CA GLY A 404 16.82 -6.44 18.27
C GLY A 404 18.16 -6.80 17.65
N CYS A 405 18.58 -6.11 16.59
CA CYS A 405 19.87 -6.33 15.94
C CYS A 405 21.06 -6.06 16.88
N MET A 406 21.01 -4.97 17.67
CA MET A 406 22.06 -4.66 18.64
C MET A 406 22.20 -5.73 19.72
N ILE A 407 21.06 -6.21 20.23
CA ILE A 407 21.04 -7.27 21.24
C ILE A 407 21.52 -8.60 20.68
N ASP A 408 21.11 -8.95 19.46
CA ASP A 408 21.60 -10.13 18.75
C ASP A 408 23.11 -10.07 18.55
N MET A 409 23.64 -8.89 18.18
CA MET A 409 25.08 -8.66 17.99
C MET A 409 25.87 -8.86 19.29
N TYR A 410 25.47 -8.21 20.40
CA TYR A 410 26.12 -8.42 21.69
C TYR A 410 26.02 -9.87 22.16
N GLY A 411 24.83 -10.48 22.00
CA GLY A 411 24.58 -11.85 22.39
C GLY A 411 25.45 -12.85 21.63
N ARG A 412 25.54 -12.74 20.30
CA ARG A 412 26.41 -13.58 19.47
C ARG A 412 27.88 -13.43 19.83
N ALA A 413 28.32 -12.20 20.14
CA ALA A 413 29.68 -11.92 20.59
C ALA A 413 29.99 -12.39 22.04
N GLY A 414 28.98 -12.89 22.79
CA GLY A 414 29.15 -13.30 24.19
C GLY A 414 29.23 -12.14 25.18
N LEU A 415 28.95 -10.91 24.74
CA LEU A 415 29.02 -9.66 25.50
C LEU A 415 27.71 -9.44 26.30
N PHE A 416 27.43 -10.35 27.24
CA PHE A 416 26.15 -10.39 27.95
C PHE A 416 25.92 -9.21 28.90
N GLU A 417 26.98 -8.66 29.51
CA GLU A 417 26.84 -7.51 30.40
C GLU A 417 26.58 -6.22 29.62
N GLU A 418 27.21 -6.06 28.46
CA GLU A 418 26.93 -5.00 27.49
C GLU A 418 25.49 -5.12 26.96
N ALA A 419 25.04 -6.34 26.65
CA ALA A 419 23.65 -6.57 26.25
C ALA A 419 22.67 -6.15 27.35
N LYS A 420 22.92 -6.49 28.63
CA LYS A 420 22.09 -6.04 29.76
C LYS A 420 22.12 -4.53 29.96
N ALA A 421 23.29 -3.91 29.84
CA ALA A 421 23.44 -2.46 29.96
C ALA A 421 22.66 -1.75 28.84
N PHE A 422 22.72 -2.27 27.61
CA PHE A 422 21.99 -1.74 26.47
C PHE A 422 20.47 -1.88 26.65
N LEU A 423 19.97 -3.04 27.11
CA LEU A 423 18.54 -3.23 27.45
C LEU A 423 18.02 -2.17 28.43
N ARG A 424 18.79 -1.88 29.48
CA ARG A 424 18.43 -0.87 30.49
C ARG A 424 18.39 0.55 29.93
N SER A 425 19.14 0.81 28.86
CA SER A 425 19.21 2.12 28.19
C SER A 425 18.09 2.35 27.16
N MET A 426 17.30 1.31 26.83
CA MET A 426 16.23 1.41 25.85
C MET A 426 15.11 2.33 26.38
N PRO A 427 14.58 3.25 25.56
CA PRO A 427 13.46 4.13 25.94
C PRO A 427 12.11 3.42 25.93
N VAL A 428 12.07 2.19 25.41
CA VAL A 428 10.89 1.35 25.25
C VAL A 428 11.13 -0.01 25.89
N GLU A 429 10.06 -0.64 26.35
CA GLU A 429 10.12 -1.96 26.94
C GLU A 429 10.45 -3.03 25.88
N ALA A 430 11.34 -3.96 26.23
CA ALA A 430 11.76 -5.00 25.30
C ALA A 430 10.64 -6.01 24.99
N GLU A 431 10.41 -6.25 23.70
CA GLU A 431 9.47 -7.24 23.16
C GLU A 431 10.13 -8.54 22.69
N GLY A 432 9.31 -9.46 22.17
CA GLY A 432 9.68 -10.82 21.76
C GLY A 432 10.97 -10.97 20.95
N PRO A 433 11.25 -10.15 19.92
CA PRO A 433 12.48 -10.27 19.12
C PRO A 433 13.77 -10.09 19.92
N VAL A 434 13.79 -9.15 20.87
CA VAL A 434 14.96 -8.88 21.73
C VAL A 434 15.21 -10.02 22.71
N TRP A 435 14.15 -10.51 23.35
CA TRP A 435 14.25 -11.68 24.23
C TRP A 435 14.64 -12.94 23.47
N GLY A 436 14.10 -13.12 22.26
CA GLY A 436 14.46 -14.23 21.37
C GLY A 436 15.93 -14.23 21.00
N ALA A 437 16.49 -13.08 20.64
CA ALA A 437 17.91 -12.92 20.33
C ALA A 437 18.82 -13.30 21.52
N LEU A 438 18.47 -12.86 22.74
CA LEU A 438 19.23 -13.23 23.95
C LEU A 438 19.13 -14.71 24.29
N LEU A 439 17.94 -15.30 24.18
CA LEU A 439 17.76 -16.74 24.42
C LEU A 439 18.57 -17.57 23.41
N GLN A 440 18.62 -17.13 22.15
CA GLN A 440 19.45 -17.75 21.13
C GLN A 440 20.94 -17.62 21.47
N ALA A 441 21.39 -16.45 21.94
CA ALA A 441 22.76 -16.27 22.42
C ALA A 441 23.09 -17.14 23.63
N CYS A 442 22.17 -17.28 24.59
CA CYS A 442 22.33 -18.18 25.74
C CYS A 442 22.51 -19.63 25.29
N LYS A 443 21.77 -20.05 24.26
CA LYS A 443 21.92 -21.38 23.65
C LYS A 443 23.31 -21.57 23.04
N ILE A 444 23.80 -20.58 22.29
CA ILE A 444 25.10 -20.63 21.61
C ILE A 444 26.24 -20.74 22.63
N HIS A 445 26.17 -19.94 23.71
CA HIS A 445 27.27 -19.83 24.68
C HIS A 445 27.07 -20.65 25.97
N GLY A 446 25.98 -21.42 26.09
CA GLY A 446 25.66 -22.18 27.30
C GLY A 446 25.46 -21.33 28.56
N ASN A 447 25.01 -20.08 28.42
CA ASN A 447 24.91 -19.14 29.55
C ASN A 447 23.60 -19.29 30.34
N GLU A 448 23.57 -20.23 31.27
CA GLU A 448 22.39 -20.52 32.11
C GLU A 448 22.01 -19.38 33.06
N LYS A 449 22.99 -18.60 33.54
CA LYS A 449 22.71 -17.46 34.43
C LYS A 449 21.88 -16.41 33.71
N MET A 450 22.20 -16.16 32.44
CA MET A 450 21.45 -15.21 31.61
C MET A 450 20.04 -15.72 31.28
N SER A 451 19.87 -17.03 31.03
CA SER A 451 18.54 -17.59 30.74
C SER A 451 17.59 -17.52 31.93
N GLU A 452 18.07 -17.74 33.16
CA GLU A 452 17.28 -17.53 34.37
C GLU A 452 16.94 -16.06 34.61
N TRP A 453 17.88 -15.16 34.33
CA TRP A 453 17.61 -13.73 34.39
C TRP A 453 16.51 -13.31 33.41
N ILE A 454 16.53 -13.85 32.19
CA ILE A 454 15.46 -13.63 31.19
C ILE A 454 14.13 -14.17 31.71
N ARG A 455 14.08 -15.41 32.23
CA ARG A 455 12.84 -16.01 32.77
C ARG A 455 12.16 -15.11 33.80
N GLY A 456 12.91 -14.58 34.77
CA GLY A 456 12.35 -13.68 35.78
C GLY A 456 11.72 -12.40 35.19
N HIS A 457 12.17 -11.94 34.02
CA HIS A 457 11.57 -10.79 33.31
C HIS A 457 10.36 -11.17 32.47
N LEU A 458 10.20 -12.45 32.11
CA LEU A 458 9.09 -12.94 31.30
C LEU A 458 7.88 -13.37 32.15
N ASP A 459 8.08 -13.82 33.40
CA ASP A 459 7.03 -14.38 34.27
C ASP A 459 5.88 -13.40 34.59
N ASN A 460 6.06 -12.09 34.37
CA ASN A 460 5.05 -11.04 34.60
C ASN A 460 4.59 -10.31 33.33
N LYS A 461 4.93 -10.81 32.14
CA LYS A 461 4.67 -10.10 30.87
C LYS A 461 3.85 -10.95 29.90
N ASN A 462 3.08 -10.28 29.05
CA ASN A 462 2.34 -10.93 27.98
C ASN A 462 3.28 -11.20 26.80
N VAL A 463 4.07 -12.28 26.91
CA VAL A 463 5.16 -12.59 25.96
C VAL A 463 4.63 -13.44 24.80
N GLY A 464 5.16 -13.20 23.60
CA GLY A 464 4.84 -13.98 22.42
C GLY A 464 5.23 -15.47 22.54
N VAL A 465 4.41 -16.34 21.95
CA VAL A 465 4.57 -17.82 21.93
C VAL A 465 5.95 -18.27 21.47
N GLY A 466 6.52 -17.57 20.49
CA GLY A 466 7.84 -17.90 19.93
C GLY A 466 8.96 -17.79 20.96
N THR A 467 8.95 -16.75 21.79
CA THR A 467 9.96 -16.54 22.84
C THR A 467 9.84 -17.61 23.93
N LEU A 468 8.62 -17.96 24.34
CA LEU A 468 8.40 -19.06 25.29
C LEU A 468 8.81 -20.42 24.73
N ALA A 469 8.61 -20.65 23.43
CA ALA A 469 9.08 -21.86 22.76
C ALA A 469 10.61 -21.96 22.75
N LEU A 470 11.31 -20.85 22.48
CA LEU A 470 12.77 -20.78 22.54
C LEU A 470 13.30 -21.07 23.94
N LEU A 471 12.68 -20.48 24.98
CA LEU A 471 13.04 -20.75 26.38
C LEU A 471 12.82 -22.21 26.77
N SER A 472 11.69 -22.81 26.36
CA SER A 472 11.41 -24.24 26.59
C SER A 472 12.46 -25.13 25.91
N ASN A 473 12.84 -24.82 24.67
CA ASN A 473 13.86 -25.57 23.94
C ASN A 473 15.24 -25.43 24.57
N LEU A 474 15.59 -24.26 25.09
CA LEU A 474 16.85 -24.04 25.82
C LEU A 474 16.92 -24.91 27.08
N TYR A 475 15.86 -24.96 27.88
CA TYR A 475 15.82 -25.85 29.06
C TYR A 475 15.91 -27.32 28.69
N ALA A 476 15.25 -27.74 27.61
CA ALA A 476 15.37 -29.11 27.12
C ALA A 476 16.81 -29.45 26.68
N SER A 477 17.52 -28.51 26.03
CA SER A 477 18.93 -28.71 25.65
C SER A 477 19.89 -28.75 26.85
N SER A 478 19.53 -28.15 27.98
CA SER A 478 20.26 -28.25 29.25
C SER A 478 19.75 -29.38 30.15
N GLU A 479 19.03 -30.36 29.61
CA GLU A 479 18.45 -31.53 30.33
C GLU A 479 17.46 -31.19 31.47
N ARG A 480 17.00 -29.93 31.55
CA ARG A 480 16.03 -29.45 32.56
C ARG A 480 14.59 -29.64 32.07
N TRP A 481 14.19 -30.90 31.91
CA TRP A 481 12.89 -31.28 31.34
C TRP A 481 11.68 -30.75 32.14
N ASP A 482 11.79 -30.67 33.46
CA ASP A 482 10.71 -30.16 34.32
C ASP A 482 10.43 -28.67 34.07
N ASP A 483 11.47 -27.86 33.92
CA ASP A 483 11.33 -26.44 33.60
C ASP A 483 10.82 -26.24 32.17
N ALA A 484 11.31 -27.02 31.20
CA ALA A 484 10.78 -27.00 29.84
C ALA A 484 9.27 -27.31 29.79
N ASN A 485 8.82 -28.29 30.59
CA ASN A 485 7.41 -28.67 30.70
C ASN A 485 6.57 -27.59 31.40
N LYS A 486 7.11 -26.90 32.42
CA LYS A 486 6.44 -25.74 33.04
C LYS A 486 6.18 -24.63 32.01
N VAL A 487 7.19 -24.24 31.23
CA VAL A 487 7.04 -23.22 30.18
C VAL A 487 6.00 -23.63 29.13
N ARG A 488 5.99 -24.89 28.70
CA ARG A 488 4.99 -25.42 27.74
C ARG A 488 3.56 -25.40 28.28
N LYS A 489 3.36 -25.59 29.59
CA LYS A 489 2.03 -25.45 30.21
C LYS A 489 1.54 -24.01 30.13
N THR A 490 2.41 -23.04 30.38
CA THR A 490 2.09 -21.60 30.23
C THR A 490 1.69 -21.24 28.79
N MET A 491 2.26 -21.90 27.78
CA MET A 491 1.89 -21.71 26.37
C MET A 491 0.51 -22.27 26.01
N ARG A 492 -0.03 -23.25 26.76
CA ARG A 492 -1.34 -23.88 26.48
C ARG A 492 -2.52 -23.19 27.19
N GLY A 493 -2.25 -22.41 28.23
CA GLY A 493 -3.27 -21.77 29.08
C GLY A 493 -4.06 -20.63 28.42
N PRO A 494 -3.42 -19.79 27.60
CA PRO A 494 -4.12 -18.89 26.67
C PRO A 494 -4.25 -19.62 25.33
N GLY A 495 -5.31 -19.40 24.55
CA GLY A 495 -5.54 -20.04 23.23
C GLY A 495 -4.53 -19.71 22.12
N LEU A 496 -3.26 -19.53 22.48
CA LEU A 496 -2.09 -19.26 21.68
C LEU A 496 -1.76 -20.48 20.81
N LYS A 497 -2.28 -20.48 19.58
CA LYS A 497 -1.87 -21.47 18.58
C LYS A 497 -0.44 -21.18 18.12
N LYS A 498 0.45 -22.15 18.28
CA LYS A 498 1.75 -22.18 17.61
C LYS A 498 1.48 -22.26 16.10
N VAL A 499 1.80 -21.21 15.34
CA VAL A 499 1.93 -21.32 13.89
C VAL A 499 3.22 -22.11 13.67
N ALA A 500 3.13 -23.28 13.01
CA ALA A 500 4.31 -24.03 12.65
C ALA A 500 5.16 -23.15 11.69
N GLY A 501 6.46 -23.06 11.94
CA GLY A 501 7.36 -22.46 10.97
C GLY A 501 7.46 -23.42 9.79
N CYS A 502 6.97 -23.01 8.63
CA CYS A 502 7.11 -23.77 7.40
C CYS A 502 8.35 -23.25 6.66
N SER A 503 9.21 -24.16 6.24
CA SER A 503 10.29 -23.87 5.28
C SER A 503 9.95 -24.56 3.97
N TRP A 504 9.86 -23.80 2.89
CA TRP A 504 9.71 -24.34 1.55
C TRP A 504 11.09 -24.66 1.00
N VAL A 505 11.29 -25.90 0.55
CA VAL A 505 12.48 -26.29 -0.18
C VAL A 505 12.03 -26.63 -1.58
N GLU A 506 12.46 -25.84 -2.55
CA GLU A 506 12.25 -26.14 -3.96
C GLU A 506 13.28 -27.19 -4.37
N LEU A 507 12.84 -28.43 -4.56
CA LEU A 507 13.69 -29.52 -5.02
C LEU A 507 13.83 -29.40 -6.54
N GLU A 508 15.06 -29.22 -7.04
CA GLU A 508 15.38 -29.44 -8.45
C GLU A 508 15.16 -30.93 -8.75
N MET A 509 13.98 -31.28 -9.25
CA MET A 509 13.76 -32.59 -9.83
C MET A 509 14.49 -32.64 -11.17
N SER A 510 15.70 -33.19 -11.18
CA SER A 510 16.34 -33.67 -12.39
C SER A 510 15.34 -34.58 -13.11
N THR A 511 15.07 -34.30 -14.39
CA THR A 511 14.16 -35.05 -15.24
C THR A 511 14.58 -36.50 -15.33
N ASP A 512 14.05 -37.34 -14.45
CA ASP A 512 13.74 -38.74 -14.72
C ASP A 512 12.77 -39.28 -13.66
N ARG A 513 11.57 -39.62 -14.16
CA ARG A 513 10.45 -40.34 -13.51
C ARG A 513 9.60 -39.57 -12.49
N LEU A 514 8.37 -39.30 -12.92
CA LEU A 514 7.19 -39.19 -12.08
C LEU A 514 7.08 -40.43 -11.18
N ASP A 515 7.11 -40.21 -9.86
CA ASP A 515 6.18 -40.88 -8.96
C ASP A 515 5.94 -40.02 -7.71
N SER A 516 4.70 -40.07 -7.29
CA SER A 516 4.02 -39.26 -6.28
C SER A 516 4.58 -39.32 -4.85
N ASN A 517 4.33 -38.24 -4.11
CA ASN A 517 4.29 -38.11 -2.64
C ASN A 517 5.63 -38.09 -1.89
N LEU A 518 6.01 -36.92 -1.37
CA LEU A 518 6.63 -36.80 -0.04
C LEU A 518 6.46 -35.37 0.52
N CYS A 519 5.36 -35.17 1.25
CA CYS A 519 5.34 -34.18 2.33
C CYS A 519 6.11 -34.79 3.50
N VAL A 520 7.27 -34.21 3.87
CA VAL A 520 7.92 -34.52 5.14
C VAL A 520 7.44 -33.48 6.16
N ALA A 521 6.77 -33.99 7.20
CA ALA A 521 6.10 -33.25 8.28
C ALA A 521 7.06 -32.77 9.38
#